data_AF-A0A1A9VAT5-F1
#
_entry.id   AF-A0A1A9VAT5-F1
#
_cell.length_a   1.000
_cell.length_b   1.000
_cell.length_c   1.000
_cell.angle_alpha   90.00
_cell.angle_beta   90.00
_cell.angle_gamma   90.00
#
_symmetry.space_group_name_H-M   'P 1'
#
loop_
_entity.id
_entity.type
_entity.pdbx_description
1 polymer ?
#
loop_
_entity_poly.entity_id
_entity_poly.type
_entity_poly.pdbx_seq_one_letter_code
_entity_poly.pdbx_strand_id
1 'polypeptide(L)'
;MIRNCMTAATEEEWKQLPLQTLLYEWARRNLSTPSDMSTVLSYVGLFLITWYTIIWITRLILGLIWPLFLVVSAIIVLRILQYYEPDEMRAIMSNTYNIISNTIVRMDK
;
A
#
# COMPACT_ATOMS: atom_id res chain seq x y z
N MET A 1 37.51 -8.99 -42.07
CA MET A 1 36.09 -8.84 -42.49
C MET A 1 35.25 -9.76 -41.61
N ILE A 2 34.87 -9.29 -40.41
CA ILE A 2 34.10 -10.09 -39.44
C ILE A 2 32.63 -9.96 -39.86
N ARG A 3 32.05 -11.07 -40.30
CA ARG A 3 30.69 -11.15 -40.83
C ARG A 3 29.72 -11.06 -39.65
N ASN A 4 28.95 -9.97 -39.58
CA ASN A 4 27.79 -9.83 -38.69
C ASN A 4 26.74 -10.88 -39.08
N CYS A 5 26.78 -12.05 -38.48
CA CYS A 5 25.63 -12.96 -38.44
C CYS A 5 24.70 -12.53 -37.31
N MET A 6 24.00 -11.42 -37.52
CA MET A 6 22.72 -11.18 -36.86
C MET A 6 21.73 -12.13 -37.54
N THR A 7 21.69 -13.37 -37.04
CA THR A 7 20.73 -14.38 -37.49
C THR A 7 19.34 -13.91 -37.08
N ALA A 8 18.54 -13.55 -38.08
CA ALA A 8 17.10 -13.44 -37.94
C ALA A 8 16.58 -14.84 -37.54
N ALA A 9 16.37 -15.05 -36.24
CA ALA A 9 15.82 -16.28 -35.70
C ALA A 9 14.48 -16.57 -36.38
N THR A 10 14.41 -17.70 -37.07
CA THR A 10 13.20 -18.20 -37.76
C THR A 10 12.11 -18.52 -36.72
N GLU A 11 10.82 -18.35 -37.07
CA GLU A 11 9.65 -18.54 -36.17
C GLU A 11 9.69 -19.83 -35.31
N GLU A 12 10.35 -20.88 -35.80
CA GLU A 12 10.48 -22.15 -35.09
C GLU A 12 11.45 -22.12 -33.89
N GLU A 13 12.48 -21.26 -33.91
CA GLU A 13 13.40 -21.11 -32.78
C GLU A 13 12.69 -20.44 -31.59
N TRP A 14 11.85 -19.44 -31.85
CA TRP A 14 11.09 -18.70 -30.83
C TRP A 14 10.21 -19.61 -29.96
N LYS A 15 9.59 -20.64 -30.55
CA LYS A 15 8.74 -21.59 -29.82
C LYS A 15 9.50 -22.46 -28.81
N GLN A 16 10.81 -22.61 -28.97
CA GLN A 16 11.64 -23.48 -28.12
C GLN A 16 12.36 -22.73 -27.00
N LEU A 17 12.33 -21.38 -26.99
CA LEU A 17 12.93 -20.61 -25.92
C LEU A 17 12.07 -20.61 -24.65
N PRO A 18 12.70 -20.69 -23.47
CA PRO A 18 11.97 -20.56 -22.21
C PRO A 18 11.27 -19.21 -22.16
N LEU A 19 10.04 -19.22 -21.63
CA LEU A 19 9.10 -18.09 -21.64
C LEU A 19 9.75 -16.75 -21.21
N GLN A 20 10.64 -16.80 -20.22
CA GLN A 20 11.40 -15.65 -19.72
C GLN A 20 12.32 -15.00 -20.78
N THR A 21 12.98 -15.79 -21.63
CA THR A 21 13.85 -15.28 -22.69
C THR A 21 13.02 -14.71 -23.84
N LEU A 22 11.91 -15.36 -24.17
CA LEU A 22 10.97 -14.86 -25.17
C LEU A 22 10.32 -13.54 -24.74
N LEU A 23 9.89 -13.43 -23.47
CA LEU A 23 9.40 -12.18 -22.92
C LEU A 23 10.46 -11.09 -22.90
N TYR A 24 11.71 -11.43 -22.56
CA TYR A 24 12.81 -10.46 -22.56
C TYR A 24 13.11 -9.93 -23.96
N GLU A 25 13.18 -10.80 -24.97
CA GLU A 25 13.42 -10.40 -26.36
C GLU A 25 12.22 -9.65 -26.96
N TRP A 26 11.00 -10.07 -26.63
CA TRP A 26 9.79 -9.34 -27.01
C TRP A 26 9.75 -7.96 -26.35
N ALA A 27 9.99 -7.88 -25.04
CA ALA A 27 10.07 -6.62 -24.30
C ALA A 27 11.14 -5.72 -24.90
N ARG A 28 12.33 -6.25 -25.19
CA ARG A 28 13.42 -5.48 -25.81
C ARG A 28 13.08 -4.95 -27.20
N ARG A 29 12.31 -5.70 -27.99
CA ARG A 29 11.91 -5.30 -29.36
C ARG A 29 10.68 -4.39 -29.37
N ASN A 30 9.78 -4.53 -28.40
CA ASN A 30 8.45 -3.92 -28.43
C ASN A 30 8.29 -2.78 -27.41
N LEU A 31 8.97 -2.85 -26.27
CA LEU A 31 9.19 -1.68 -25.43
C LEU A 31 10.37 -0.94 -26.04
N SER A 32 10.09 0.19 -26.69
CA SER A 32 11.07 1.20 -27.05
C SER A 32 11.71 1.74 -25.78
N THR A 33 12.61 0.93 -25.22
CA THR A 33 13.42 1.29 -24.06
C THR A 33 14.29 2.42 -24.55
N PRO A 34 14.12 3.66 -24.05
CA PRO A 34 14.93 4.76 -24.53
C PRO A 34 16.39 4.39 -24.31
N SER A 35 17.17 4.34 -25.40
CA SER A 35 18.60 3.99 -25.39
C SER A 35 19.43 4.95 -24.54
N ASP A 36 18.85 6.12 -24.26
CA ASP A 36 19.49 7.21 -23.58
C ASP A 36 19.27 7.05 -22.08
N MET A 37 20.35 6.74 -21.36
CA MET A 37 20.37 6.68 -19.90
C MET A 37 19.75 7.92 -19.24
N SER A 38 19.81 9.09 -19.90
CA SER A 38 19.16 10.33 -19.48
C SER A 38 17.64 10.22 -19.35
N THR A 39 16.97 9.55 -20.29
CA THR A 39 15.51 9.39 -20.29
C THR A 39 15.09 8.41 -19.20
N VAL A 40 15.87 7.34 -19.00
CA VAL A 40 15.66 6.39 -17.88
C VAL A 40 15.82 7.11 -16.55
N LEU A 41 16.88 7.91 -16.39
CA LEU A 41 17.12 8.70 -15.18
C LEU A 41 15.97 9.69 -14.91
N SER A 42 15.43 10.30 -15.97
CA SER A 42 14.28 11.20 -15.87
C SER A 42 13.02 10.48 -15.40
N TYR A 43 12.73 9.28 -15.92
CA TYR A 43 11.58 8.48 -15.46
C TYR A 43 11.74 8.03 -14.01
N VAL A 44 12.95 7.60 -13.60
CA VAL A 44 13.22 7.22 -12.21
C VAL A 44 13.09 8.44 -11.28
N GLY A 45 13.60 9.60 -11.69
CA GLY A 45 13.45 10.85 -10.94
C GLY A 45 11.99 11.26 -10.77
N LEU A 46 11.20 11.22 -11.84
CA LEU A 46 9.76 11.49 -11.77
C LEU A 46 9.06 10.49 -10.86
N PHE A 47 9.39 9.20 -10.97
CA PHE A 47 8.84 8.17 -10.11
C PHE A 47 9.10 8.46 -8.63
N LEU A 48 10.35 8.80 -8.27
CA LEU A 48 10.71 9.14 -6.89
C LEU A 48 9.97 10.38 -6.37
N ILE A 49 9.84 11.42 -7.20
CA ILE A 49 9.13 12.64 -6.83
C ILE A 49 7.64 12.33 -6.60
N THR A 50 7.00 11.61 -7.54
CA THR A 50 5.60 11.21 -7.40
C THR A 50 5.38 10.34 -6.16
N TRP A 51 6.29 9.41 -5.87
CA TRP A 51 6.17 8.56 -4.69
C TRP A 51 6.36 9.33 -3.40
N TYR A 52 7.31 10.26 -3.38
CA TYR A 52 7.49 11.17 -2.27
C TYR A 52 6.23 12.01 -2.03
N THR A 53 5.67 12.65 -3.06
CA THR A 53 4.46 13.48 -2.89
C THR A 53 3.27 12.66 -2.37
N ILE A 54 3.07 11.43 -2.86
CA ILE A 54 2.01 10.54 -2.39
C ILE A 54 2.18 10.23 -0.90
N ILE A 55 3.37 9.83 -0.45
CA ILE A 55 3.63 9.55 0.97
C ILE A 55 3.31 10.77 1.84
N TRP A 56 3.72 11.96 1.41
CA TRP A 56 3.44 13.20 2.13
C TRP A 56 1.96 13.54 2.18
N ILE A 57 1.24 13.37 1.07
CA ILE A 57 -0.21 13.58 1.02
C ILE A 57 -0.92 12.58 1.94
N THR A 58 -0.58 11.29 1.89
CA THR A 58 -1.17 10.28 2.77
C THR A 58 -0.91 10.61 4.24
N ARG A 59 0.30 11.06 4.57
CA ARG A 59 0.63 11.52 5.93
C ARG A 59 -0.20 12.73 6.36
N LEU A 60 -0.44 13.69 5.46
CA LEU A 60 -1.31 14.84 5.73
C LEU A 60 -2.75 14.40 5.98
N ILE A 61 -3.32 13.48 5.18
CA ILE A 61 -4.71 13.06 5.40
C ILE A 61 -4.82 12.27 6.72
N LEU A 62 -3.86 11.40 7.03
CA LEU A 62 -3.82 10.71 8.32
C LEU A 62 -3.71 11.69 9.50
N GLY A 63 -2.86 12.71 9.36
CA GLY A 63 -2.73 13.80 10.32
C GLY A 63 -4.01 14.62 10.49
N LEU A 64 -4.85 14.73 9.45
CA LEU A 64 -6.13 15.42 9.48
C LEU A 64 -7.27 14.54 10.01
N ILE A 65 -7.23 13.24 9.74
CA ILE A 65 -8.20 12.26 10.26
C ILE A 65 -8.09 12.16 11.78
N TRP A 66 -6.88 12.22 12.33
CA TRP A 66 -6.65 12.12 13.78
C TRP A 66 -7.44 13.14 14.63
N PRO A 67 -7.34 14.46 14.41
CA PRO A 67 -8.13 15.44 15.17
C PRO A 67 -9.62 15.28 14.92
N LEU A 68 -10.03 14.90 13.70
CA LEU A 68 -11.44 14.67 13.38
C LEU A 68 -12.00 13.48 14.15
N PHE A 69 -11.23 12.39 14.27
CA PHE A 69 -11.57 11.24 15.09
C PHE A 69 -11.68 11.62 16.58
N LEU A 70 -10.75 12.42 17.10
CA LEU A 70 -10.82 12.90 18.47
C LEU A 70 -12.09 13.72 18.73
N VAL A 71 -12.43 14.66 17.84
CA VAL A 71 -13.65 15.48 17.95
C VAL A 71 -14.90 14.61 17.92
N VAL A 72 -15.01 13.69 16.95
CA VAL A 72 -16.15 12.77 16.86
C VAL A 72 -16.25 11.89 18.10
N SER A 73 -15.13 11.34 18.58
CA SER A 73 -15.10 10.53 19.80
C SER A 73 -15.57 11.32 21.03
N ALA A 74 -15.13 12.57 21.17
CA ALA A 74 -15.52 13.43 22.27
C ALA A 74 -17.02 13.76 22.23
N ILE A 75 -17.56 14.05 21.04
CA ILE A 75 -19.00 14.28 20.86
C ILE A 75 -19.81 13.04 21.23
N ILE A 76 -19.36 11.85 20.82
CA ILE A 76 -20.02 10.59 21.17
C ILE A 76 -20.01 10.39 22.67
N VAL A 77 -18.86 10.52 23.33
CA VAL A 77 -18.73 10.38 24.78
C VAL A 77 -19.60 11.39 25.53
N LEU A 78 -19.59 12.66 25.12
CA LEU A 78 -20.42 13.70 25.72
C LEU A 78 -21.91 13.42 25.55
N ARG A 79 -22.33 12.97 24.36
CA ARG A 79 -23.72 12.62 24.09
C ARG A 79 -24.17 11.43 24.94
N ILE A 80 -23.32 10.42 25.08
CA ILE A 80 -23.57 9.26 25.95
C ILE A 80 -23.70 9.71 27.41
N LEU A 81 -22.82 10.59 27.87
CA LEU A 81 -22.82 11.12 29.24
C LEU A 81 -24.05 12.00 29.54
N GLN A 82 -24.58 12.71 28.54
CA GLN A 82 -25.79 13.51 28.70
C GLN A 82 -27.08 12.66 28.74
N TYR A 83 -27.07 11.50 28.11
CA TYR A 83 -28.27 10.65 27.99
C TYR A 83 -28.39 9.59 29.08
N TYR A 84 -27.29 9.21 29.72
CA TYR A 84 -27.26 8.24 30.80
C TYR A 84 -26.99 8.91 32.14
N GLU A 85 -27.68 8.45 33.18
CA GLU A 85 -27.31 8.81 34.54
C GLU A 85 -25.90 8.28 34.86
N PRO A 86 -25.09 9.03 35.63
CA PRO A 86 -23.69 8.68 35.91
C PRO A 86 -23.52 7.30 36.56
N ASP A 87 -24.56 6.82 37.25
CA ASP A 87 -24.57 5.54 37.95
C ASP A 87 -24.73 4.36 36.99
N GLU A 88 -25.58 4.50 35.97
CA GLU A 88 -25.77 3.48 34.93
C GLU A 88 -24.53 3.36 34.03
N MET A 89 -23.86 4.47 33.72
CA MET A 89 -22.58 4.48 32.99
C MET A 89 -21.49 3.68 33.70
N ARG A 90 -21.35 3.85 35.02
CA ARG A 90 -20.37 3.10 35.82
C ARG A 90 -20.67 1.60 35.86
N ALA A 91 -21.95 1.24 35.93
CA ALA A 91 -22.39 -0.15 35.89
C ALA A 91 -22.06 -0.81 34.54
N ILE A 92 -22.31 -0.12 33.42
CA ILE A 92 -21.99 -0.64 32.08
C ILE A 92 -20.47 -0.76 31.87
N MET A 93 -19.69 0.24 32.29
CA MET A 93 -18.23 0.24 32.15
C MET A 93 -17.59 -0.89 32.96
N SER A 94 -18.02 -1.10 34.20
CA SER A 94 -17.51 -2.17 35.07
C SER A 94 -17.90 -3.56 34.55
N ASN A 95 -19.12 -3.74 34.05
CA ASN A 95 -19.52 -4.99 33.40
C ASN A 95 -18.70 -5.27 32.13
N THR A 96 -18.46 -4.25 31.30
CA THR A 96 -17.65 -4.39 30.09
C THR A 96 -16.21 -4.79 30.43
N TYR A 97 -15.62 -4.16 31.45
CA TYR A 97 -14.29 -4.52 31.95
C TYR A 97 -14.23 -5.96 32.51
N ASN A 98 -15.27 -6.38 33.25
CA ASN A 98 -15.36 -7.76 33.75
C ASN A 98 -15.49 -8.78 32.61
N ILE A 99 -16.22 -8.46 31.56
CA ILE A 99 -16.34 -9.34 30.38
C ILE A 99 -14.99 -9.45 29.67
N ILE A 100 -14.30 -8.34 29.44
CA ILE A 100 -12.99 -8.29 28.76
C ILE A 100 -11.91 -9.01 29.58
N SER A 101 -11.84 -8.75 30.89
CA SER A 101 -10.87 -9.45 31.75
C SER A 101 -11.14 -10.95 31.79
N ASN A 102 -12.40 -11.37 31.87
CA ASN A 102 -12.75 -12.79 31.85
C ASN A 102 -12.44 -13.45 30.49
N THR A 103 -12.65 -12.78 29.36
CA THR A 103 -12.29 -13.32 28.04
C THR A 103 -10.78 -13.38 27.83
N ILE A 104 -10.01 -12.39 28.29
CA ILE A 104 -8.55 -12.41 28.24
C ILE A 104 -7.99 -13.53 29.13
N VAL A 105 -8.46 -13.65 30.37
CA VAL A 105 -8.03 -14.72 31.30
C VAL A 105 -8.43 -16.11 30.77
N ARG A 106 -9.52 -16.23 30.01
CA ARG A 106 -9.89 -17.48 29.33
C ARG A 106 -9.08 -17.77 28.07
N MET A 107 -8.52 -16.77 27.41
CA MET A 107 -7.64 -16.93 26.25
C MET A 107 -6.20 -17.28 26.65
N ASP A 108 -5.79 -16.94 27.87
CA ASP A 108 -4.43 -17.17 28.40
C ASP A 108 -4.26 -18.53 29.11
N LYS A 109 -5.34 -19.31 29.27
CA LYS A 109 -5.34 -20.69 29.82
C LYS A 109 -5.54 -21.72 28.73
#